data_AF-A0A1I8N7M6-F1
#
_entry.id   AF-A0A1I8N7M6-F1
#
_cell.length_a   1.000
_cell.length_b   1.000
_cell.length_c   1.000
_cell.angle_alpha   90.00
_cell.angle_beta   90.00
_cell.angle_gamma   90.00
#
_symmetry.space_group_name_H-M   'P 1'
#
loop_
_entity.id
_entity.type
_entity.pdbx_description
1 polymer ?
#
loop_
_entity_poly.entity_id
_entity_poly.type
_entity_poly.pdbx_seq_one_letter_code
_entity_poly.pdbx_strand_id
1 'polypeptide(L)'
;MSVCVCASTNFTHRFIIIIAACGYFLGLSETAVMDVMSSSLQQQRIIVEQLRREAAVDRQPVSESCAAMMRYISQHEQEDYLLTGFTSQKVNPFREKSSCSVL
;
A
#
# COMPACT_ATOMS: atom_id res chain seq x y z
N MET A 1 -16.11 40.08 59.12
CA MET A 1 -15.09 40.31 58.07
C MET A 1 -14.41 38.98 57.74
N SER A 2 -15.15 38.02 57.15
CA SER A 2 -14.60 36.66 56.93
C SER A 2 -15.29 35.97 55.74
N VAL A 3 -15.28 36.63 54.58
CA VAL A 3 -15.74 36.02 53.31
C VAL A 3 -14.82 36.30 52.11
N CYS A 4 -13.71 37.04 52.28
CA CYS A 4 -12.87 37.45 51.15
C CYS A 4 -11.61 36.59 50.92
N VAL A 5 -11.15 35.80 51.91
CA VAL A 5 -9.88 35.06 51.80
C VAL A 5 -10.02 33.74 51.02
N CYS A 6 -11.16 33.04 51.08
CA CYS A 6 -11.37 31.77 50.37
C CYS A 6 -11.59 31.93 48.85
N ALA A 7 -12.03 33.09 48.36
CA ALA A 7 -12.24 33.34 46.93
C ALA A 7 -10.93 33.61 46.18
N SER A 8 -9.93 34.22 46.86
CA SER A 8 -8.66 34.63 46.25
C SER A 8 -7.68 33.46 46.03
N THR A 9 -7.66 32.48 46.93
CA THR A 9 -6.87 31.23 46.79
C THR A 9 -7.38 30.32 45.68
N ASN A 10 -8.68 30.29 45.44
CA ASN A 10 -9.26 29.50 44.33
C ASN A 10 -8.93 30.11 42.96
N PHE A 11 -8.88 31.44 42.83
CA PHE A 11 -8.53 32.10 41.56
C PHE A 11 -7.06 31.90 41.20
N THR A 12 -6.15 32.12 42.16
CA THR A 12 -4.70 31.95 41.97
C THR A 12 -4.33 30.48 41.71
N HIS A 13 -4.91 29.52 42.44
CA HIS A 13 -4.65 28.09 42.21
C HIS A 13 -5.15 27.62 40.84
N ARG A 14 -6.34 28.07 40.41
CA ARG A 14 -6.85 27.77 39.05
C ARG A 14 -5.97 28.39 37.97
N PHE A 15 -5.47 29.61 38.18
CA PHE A 15 -4.56 30.27 37.24
C PHE A 15 -3.22 29.54 37.11
N ILE A 16 -2.64 29.08 38.23
CA ILE A 16 -1.42 28.28 38.25
C ILE A 16 -1.61 26.93 37.54
N ILE A 17 -2.73 26.24 37.76
CA ILE A 17 -3.04 24.98 37.07
C ILE A 17 -3.14 25.20 35.56
N ILE A 18 -3.78 26.29 35.11
CA ILE A 18 -3.92 26.60 33.68
C ILE A 18 -2.54 26.86 33.05
N ILE A 19 -1.67 27.63 33.70
CA ILE A 19 -0.32 27.90 33.19
C ILE A 19 0.52 26.61 33.13
N ALA A 20 0.48 25.80 34.19
CA ALA A 20 1.18 24.52 34.21
C ALA A 20 0.66 23.55 33.14
N ALA A 21 -0.66 23.41 33.01
CA ALA A 21 -1.28 22.57 31.98
C ALA A 21 -0.96 23.08 30.56
N CYS A 22 -0.94 24.39 30.34
CA CYS A 22 -0.55 24.99 29.06
C CYS A 22 0.93 24.71 28.74
N GLY A 23 1.84 24.87 29.70
CA GLY A 23 3.26 24.54 29.53
C GLY A 23 3.50 23.05 29.25
N TYR A 24 2.81 22.15 29.96
CA TYR A 24 2.87 20.71 29.69
C TYR A 24 2.29 20.36 28.32
N PHE A 25 1.17 20.95 27.91
CA PHE A 25 0.55 20.68 26.61
C PHE A 25 1.41 21.17 25.45
N LEU A 26 2.02 22.36 25.57
CA LEU A 26 2.97 22.89 24.59
C LEU A 26 4.21 21.99 24.48
N GLY A 27 4.80 21.60 25.60
CA GLY A 27 5.94 20.66 25.59
C GLY A 27 5.58 19.29 25.01
N LEU A 28 4.39 18.74 25.31
CA LEU A 28 3.91 17.50 24.73
C LEU A 28 3.74 17.63 23.21
N SER A 29 3.19 18.75 22.74
CA SER A 29 3.03 19.02 21.31
C SER A 29 4.36 19.11 20.58
N GLU A 30 5.39 19.74 21.16
CA GLU A 30 6.74 19.78 20.57
C GLU A 30 7.37 18.39 20.49
N THR A 31 7.23 17.57 21.53
CA THR A 31 7.73 16.18 21.51
C THR A 31 7.00 15.30 20.49
N ALA A 32 5.68 15.45 20.36
CA ALA A 32 4.88 14.72 19.37
C ALA A 32 5.25 15.14 17.94
N VAL A 33 5.48 16.44 17.69
CA VAL A 33 5.94 16.93 16.39
C VAL A 33 7.33 16.37 16.07
N MET A 34 8.26 16.33 17.02
CA MET A 34 9.59 15.76 16.80
C MET A 34 9.53 14.25 16.48
N ASP A 35 8.66 13.48 17.15
CA ASP A 35 8.47 12.04 16.89
C ASP A 35 7.86 11.78 15.50
N VAL A 36 6.86 12.56 15.09
CA VAL A 36 6.27 12.49 13.74
C VAL A 36 7.30 12.87 12.66
N MET A 37 8.14 13.88 12.91
CA MET A 37 9.23 14.23 11.99
C MET A 37 10.31 13.12 11.93
N SER A 38 10.64 12.49 13.05
CA SER A 38 11.64 11.41 13.07
C SER A 38 11.16 10.14 12.34
N SER A 39 9.89 9.77 12.53
CA SER A 39 9.26 8.62 11.87
C SER A 39 9.10 8.84 10.37
N SER A 40 8.67 10.04 9.96
CA SER A 40 8.60 10.40 8.53
C SER A 40 9.97 10.41 7.85
N LEU A 41 11.02 10.91 8.51
CA LEU A 41 12.39 10.84 7.99
C LEU A 41 12.89 9.39 7.86
N GLN A 42 12.57 8.53 8.82
CA GLN A 42 12.92 7.11 8.74
C GLN A 42 12.21 6.41 7.57
N GLN A 43 10.92 6.70 7.38
CA GLN A 43 10.15 6.20 6.23
C GLN A 43 10.76 6.67 4.90
N GLN A 44 11.15 7.94 4.79
CA GLN A 44 11.79 8.46 3.60
C GLN A 44 13.12 7.77 3.30
N ARG A 45 13.93 7.46 4.31
CA ARG A 45 15.18 6.70 4.13
C ARG A 45 14.92 5.32 3.55
N ILE A 46 13.93 4.61 4.07
CA ILE A 46 13.52 3.29 3.57
C ILE A 46 13.07 3.39 2.10
N ILE A 47 12.27 4.39 1.76
CA ILE A 47 11.81 4.61 0.38
C ILE A 47 13.00 4.91 -0.54
N VAL A 48 13.96 5.74 -0.11
CA VAL A 48 15.15 6.05 -0.92
C VAL A 48 16.00 4.80 -1.14
N GLU A 49 16.19 3.96 -0.13
CA GLU A 49 16.88 2.69 -0.28
C GLU A 49 16.17 1.75 -1.25
N GLN A 50 14.84 1.67 -1.17
CA GLN A 50 14.03 0.89 -2.12
C GLN A 50 14.18 1.41 -3.55
N LEU A 51 14.03 2.71 -3.77
CA LEU A 51 14.16 3.34 -5.09
C LEU A 51 15.57 3.16 -5.66
N ARG A 52 16.62 3.18 -4.83
CA ARG A 52 18.00 2.87 -5.27
C ARG A 52 18.12 1.43 -5.78
N ARG A 53 17.47 0.47 -5.13
CA ARG A 53 17.43 -0.93 -5.59
C ARG A 53 16.66 -1.06 -6.90
N GLU A 54 15.50 -0.42 -7.01
CA GLU A 54 14.68 -0.43 -8.24
C GLU A 54 15.39 0.25 -9.42
N ALA A 55 16.13 1.33 -9.18
CA ALA A 55 16.91 2.02 -10.20
C ALA A 55 18.11 1.19 -10.69
N ALA A 56 18.65 0.31 -9.84
CA ALA A 56 19.76 -0.58 -10.17
C ALA A 56 19.33 -1.86 -10.92
N VAL A 57 18.04 -2.03 -11.22
CA VAL A 57 17.56 -3.16 -12.02
C VAL A 57 17.94 -2.95 -13.49
N ASP A 58 18.69 -3.92 -14.04
CA ASP A 58 19.05 -3.94 -15.45
C ASP A 58 17.81 -4.10 -16.33
N ARG A 59 17.66 -3.21 -17.32
CA ARG A 59 16.53 -3.21 -18.25
C ARG A 59 16.97 -3.69 -19.63
N GLN A 60 16.18 -4.59 -20.21
CA GLN A 60 16.31 -5.00 -21.61
C GLN A 60 15.56 -4.02 -22.52
N PRO A 61 16.06 -3.72 -23.74
CA PRO A 61 15.33 -2.91 -24.71
C PRO A 61 13.96 -3.52 -25.03
N VAL A 62 12.95 -2.66 -25.12
CA VAL A 62 11.56 -3.06 -25.37
C VAL A 62 11.43 -3.84 -26.68
N SER A 63 12.18 -3.47 -27.72
CA SER A 63 12.19 -4.16 -29.00
C SER A 63 12.59 -5.64 -28.86
N GLU A 64 13.61 -5.94 -28.07
CA GLU A 64 14.08 -7.31 -27.82
C GLU A 64 13.08 -8.10 -26.98
N SER A 65 12.52 -7.49 -25.93
CA SER A 65 11.47 -8.10 -25.10
C SER A 65 10.23 -8.44 -25.93
N CYS A 66 9.79 -7.53 -26.81
CA CYS A 66 8.69 -7.80 -27.74
C CYS A 66 9.03 -8.93 -28.71
N ALA A 67 10.25 -8.95 -29.27
CA ALA A 67 10.68 -10.02 -30.16
C ALA A 67 10.72 -11.39 -29.46
N ALA A 68 11.13 -11.43 -28.18
CA ALA A 68 11.10 -12.65 -27.38
C ALA A 68 9.67 -13.12 -27.11
N MET A 69 8.75 -12.20 -26.75
CA MET A 69 7.33 -12.53 -26.58
C MET A 69 6.70 -13.08 -27.86
N MET A 70 6.93 -12.42 -29.00
CA MET A 70 6.42 -12.90 -30.30
C MET A 70 6.95 -14.29 -30.64
N ARG A 71 8.25 -14.53 -30.43
CA ARG A 71 8.86 -15.85 -30.63
C ARG A 71 8.22 -16.91 -29.74
N TYR A 72 8.01 -16.61 -28.47
CA TYR A 72 7.37 -17.55 -27.53
C TYR A 72 5.95 -17.90 -27.96
N ILE A 73 5.15 -16.89 -28.33
CA ILE A 73 3.77 -17.07 -28.78
C ILE A 73 3.75 -17.95 -30.03
N SER A 74 4.52 -17.62 -31.06
CA SER A 74 4.54 -18.41 -32.31
C SER A 74 5.03 -19.84 -32.15
N GLN A 75 5.86 -20.12 -31.14
CA GLN A 75 6.29 -21.48 -30.84
C GLN A 75 5.19 -22.34 -30.21
N HIS A 76 4.28 -21.73 -29.45
CA HIS A 76 3.25 -22.44 -28.68
C HIS A 76 1.84 -22.25 -29.23
N GLU A 77 1.66 -21.44 -30.28
CA GLU A 77 0.35 -21.14 -30.85
C GLU A 77 -0.40 -22.39 -31.33
N GLN A 78 0.33 -23.43 -31.77
CA GLN A 78 -0.28 -24.70 -32.22
C GLN A 78 -0.77 -25.60 -31.07
N GLU A 79 -0.26 -25.37 -29.86
CA GLU A 79 -0.68 -26.08 -28.65
C GLU A 79 -1.85 -25.35 -27.96
N ASP A 80 -2.13 -24.12 -28.37
CA ASP A 80 -3.26 -23.34 -27.88
C ASP A 80 -4.56 -23.75 -28.58
N TYR A 81 -5.28 -24.68 -27.97
CA TYR A 81 -6.58 -25.15 -28.44
C TYR A 81 -7.66 -24.06 -28.51
N LEU A 82 -7.48 -22.90 -27.84
CA LEU A 82 -8.41 -21.77 -27.97
C LEU A 82 -8.14 -20.95 -29.22
N LEU A 83 -6.90 -20.94 -29.69
CA LEU A 83 -6.50 -20.25 -30.92
C LEU A 83 -6.70 -21.13 -32.16
N THR A 84 -6.16 -22.35 -32.18
CA THR A 84 -6.25 -23.25 -33.34
C THR A 84 -7.51 -24.11 -33.36
N GLY A 85 -8.21 -24.21 -32.23
CA GLY A 85 -9.28 -25.18 -32.05
C GLY A 85 -8.77 -26.61 -31.88
N PHE A 86 -9.69 -27.50 -31.55
CA PHE A 86 -9.40 -28.94 -31.50
C PHE A 86 -9.41 -29.54 -32.91
N THR A 87 -8.41 -30.37 -33.24
CA THR A 87 -8.33 -31.08 -34.53
C THR A 87 -9.55 -31.97 -34.80
N SER A 88 -10.18 -32.47 -33.74
CA SER A 88 -11.46 -33.15 -33.80
C SER A 88 -12.24 -32.85 -32.52
N GLN A 89 -13.55 -32.71 -32.63
CA GLN A 89 -14.38 -32.48 -31.46
C GLN A 89 -14.28 -33.60 -30.41
N LYS A 90 -13.90 -34.83 -30.80
CA LYS A 90 -13.72 -35.95 -29.86
C LYS A 90 -12.58 -35.72 -28.86
N VAL A 91 -11.61 -34.86 -29.19
CA VAL A 91 -10.47 -34.53 -28.34
C VAL A 91 -10.81 -33.41 -27.35
N ASN A 92 -11.88 -32.65 -27.60
CA ASN A 92 -12.37 -31.63 -26.68
C ASN A 92 -13.03 -32.31 -25.47
N PRO A 93 -12.48 -32.19 -24.24
CA PRO A 93 -13.07 -32.77 -23.04
C PRO A 93 -14.47 -32.20 -22.73
N PHE A 94 -14.77 -30.99 -23.20
CA PHE A 94 -16.02 -30.28 -23.01
C PHE A 94 -17.01 -30.48 -24.17
N ARG A 95 -16.77 -31.42 -25.06
CA ARG A 95 -17.70 -31.69 -26.17
C ARG A 95 -19.05 -32.17 -25.65
N GLU A 96 -20.13 -31.65 -26.22
CA GLU A 96 -21.45 -32.27 -26.07
C GLU A 96 -21.44 -33.73 -26.56
N LYS A 97 -21.83 -34.63 -25.67
CA LYS A 97 -22.21 -36.00 -26.04
C LYS A 97 -23.62 -35.88 -26.61
N SER A 98 -23.82 -36.32 -27.85
CA SER A 98 -25.08 -36.18 -28.60
C SER A 98 -26.34 -36.43 -27.76
N SER A 99 -27.31 -35.52 -27.93
CA SER A 99 -28.69 -35.47 -27.44
C SER A 99 -29.14 -36.60 -26.49
N CYS A 100 -29.41 -36.22 -25.24
CA CYS A 100 -30.31 -36.97 -24.38
C CYS A 100 -31.69 -37.07 -25.07
N SER A 101 -32.08 -38.28 -25.49
CA SER A 101 -33.50 -38.58 -25.70
C SER A 101 -34.13 -38.79 -24.33
N VAL A 102 -34.91 -37.83 -23.87
CA VAL A 102 -35.83 -38.06 -22.75
C VAL A 102 -36.89 -39.03 -23.28
N LEU A 103 -36.90 -40.26 -22.76
CA LEU A 103 -37.95 -41.25 -22.99
C LEU A 103 -39.22 -40.87 -22.23
#